data_AF-A0A351SBY7-F1
#
_entry.id   AF-A0A351SBY7-F1
#
_cell.length_a   1.000
_cell.length_b   1.000
_cell.length_c   1.000
_cell.angle_alpha   90.00
_cell.angle_beta   90.00
_cell.angle_gamma   90.00
#
_symmetry.space_group_name_H-M   'P 1'
#
loop_
_entity.id
_entity.type
_entity.pdbx_description
1 polymer ?
#
loop_
_entity_poly.entity_id
_entity_poly.type
_entity_poly.pdbx_seq_one_letter_code
_entity_poly.pdbx_strand_id
1 'polypeptide(L)'
;MQLDLHPRQGDAYLTDATELLYGGAAGGGKSHLFRVASIAWCYDIPGLQVYLFRREFPDLYKNHVEGPSGYPAMLARYIEAGKVRPNWSKNQIGFWNGSKIHLCHCKNEKDVYGYQGAEIHVLMIDELTQWLATMYRYLRGRVRLGGLNIPKHYQDLFPRILNGANPGGIGHNWVKADFIDIGPPESKHRMPKKEGGMLRQYIPAKLEDNPTLVENDPDYEYRLEGLGSAELVRAMRMGDWDIVAGGMFDDVWNRDKHVIDPFPIPSSWRIDRSFDWGSSKPFSVGWWAESDGSPVIWPDQTETHYPRGTLFRIAEWYGWNG
;
A
#
# COMPACT_ATOMS: atom_id res chain seq x y z
N MET A 1 16.17 -24.96 6.82
CA MET A 1 16.27 -24.11 5.61
C MET A 1 17.04 -22.87 6.02
N GLN A 2 18.11 -22.51 5.31
CA GLN A 2 18.76 -21.21 5.51
C GLN A 2 17.90 -20.15 4.83
N LEU A 3 17.53 -19.09 5.54
CA LEU A 3 16.74 -17.99 4.99
C LEU A 3 17.72 -16.91 4.53
N ASP A 4 17.85 -16.73 3.22
CA ASP A 4 18.72 -15.72 2.62
C ASP A 4 18.00 -14.36 2.63
N LEU A 5 17.86 -13.76 3.82
CA LEU A 5 17.26 -12.46 4.05
C LEU A 5 18.30 -11.47 4.56
N HIS A 6 18.25 -10.25 4.01
CA HIS A 6 18.98 -9.11 4.59
C HIS A 6 18.35 -8.70 5.92
N PRO A 7 19.09 -8.02 6.82
CA PRO A 7 18.65 -7.72 8.18
C PRO A 7 17.23 -7.14 8.25
N ARG A 8 16.94 -6.13 7.42
CA ARG A 8 15.64 -5.47 7.40
C ARG A 8 14.50 -6.38 6.93
N GLN A 9 14.76 -7.26 5.96
CA GLN A 9 13.81 -8.30 5.56
C GLN A 9 13.61 -9.33 6.69
N GLY A 10 14.68 -9.62 7.44
CA GLY A 10 14.65 -10.43 8.65
C GLY A 10 13.75 -9.84 9.73
N ASP A 11 13.85 -8.52 9.99
CA ASP A 11 12.96 -7.81 10.93
C ASP A 11 11.49 -7.98 10.54
N ALA A 12 11.19 -7.82 9.25
CA ALA A 12 9.85 -8.01 8.71
C ALA A 12 9.36 -9.47 8.77
N TYR A 13 10.25 -10.46 8.62
CA TYR A 13 9.91 -11.87 8.77
C TYR A 13 9.64 -12.25 10.25
N LEU A 14 10.48 -11.75 11.15
CA LEU A 14 10.52 -12.12 12.57
C LEU A 14 9.58 -11.31 13.47
N THR A 15 9.03 -10.19 13.00
CA THR A 15 8.08 -9.39 13.80
C THR A 15 6.88 -10.21 14.26
N ASP A 16 6.28 -9.83 15.39
CA ASP A 16 5.04 -10.40 15.92
C ASP A 16 3.78 -9.74 15.33
N ALA A 17 3.93 -8.72 14.47
CA ALA A 17 2.82 -8.04 13.82
C ALA A 17 2.04 -9.01 12.91
N THR A 18 0.73 -9.01 13.07
CA THR A 18 -0.19 -9.85 12.29
C THR A 18 -0.71 -9.16 11.03
N GLU A 19 -0.60 -7.83 10.93
CA GLU A 19 -0.91 -7.04 9.73
C GLU A 19 0.26 -6.10 9.39
N LEU A 20 1.19 -6.59 8.57
CA LEU A 20 2.44 -5.88 8.26
C LEU A 20 2.38 -5.18 6.91
N LEU A 21 2.94 -3.97 6.83
CA LEU A 21 3.39 -3.36 5.58
C LEU A 21 4.93 -3.27 5.60
N TYR A 22 5.59 -3.99 4.70
CA TYR A 22 7.01 -3.84 4.42
C TYR A 22 7.17 -3.06 3.10
N GLY A 23 7.44 -1.76 3.18
CA GLY A 23 7.22 -0.84 2.05
C GLY A 23 8.02 0.46 2.09
N GLY A 24 8.08 1.16 0.97
CA GLY A 24 8.87 2.38 0.82
C GLY A 24 9.51 2.46 -0.54
N ALA A 25 10.84 2.45 -0.59
CA ALA A 25 11.60 2.60 -1.83
C ALA A 25 11.49 1.36 -2.75
N ALA A 26 11.77 1.57 -4.03
CA ALA A 26 12.02 0.53 -5.01
C ALA A 26 13.35 -0.18 -4.67
N GLY A 27 13.50 -1.43 -5.09
CA GLY A 27 14.71 -2.20 -4.85
C GLY A 27 14.92 -2.72 -3.41
N GLY A 28 14.13 -2.32 -2.41
CA GLY A 28 14.29 -2.76 -1.01
C GLY A 28 13.95 -4.23 -0.68
N GLY A 29 13.93 -5.13 -1.67
CA GLY A 29 13.83 -6.58 -1.43
C GLY A 29 12.44 -7.12 -1.05
N LYS A 30 11.36 -6.35 -1.28
CA LYS A 30 9.98 -6.72 -0.91
C LYS A 30 9.54 -8.06 -1.54
N SER A 31 9.64 -8.20 -2.86
CA SER A 31 9.25 -9.42 -3.57
C SER A 31 10.03 -10.65 -3.11
N HIS A 32 11.32 -10.47 -2.77
CA HIS A 32 12.16 -11.55 -2.25
C HIS A 32 11.70 -12.02 -0.87
N LEU A 33 11.42 -11.09 0.04
CA LEU A 33 10.85 -11.39 1.36
C LEU A 33 9.56 -12.22 1.23
N PHE A 34 8.67 -11.83 0.32
CA PHE A 34 7.42 -12.55 0.08
C PHE A 34 7.64 -14.02 -0.29
N ARG A 35 8.58 -14.28 -1.21
CA ARG A 35 8.92 -15.64 -1.64
C ARG A 35 9.58 -16.44 -0.52
N VAL A 36 10.57 -15.87 0.18
CA VAL A 36 11.24 -16.57 1.28
C VAL A 36 10.27 -16.87 2.42
N ALA A 37 9.46 -15.89 2.84
CA ALA A 37 8.51 -16.04 3.92
C ALA A 37 7.45 -17.10 3.62
N SER A 38 6.87 -17.08 2.41
CA SER A 38 5.86 -18.05 2.00
C SER A 38 6.43 -19.47 1.93
N ILE A 39 7.64 -19.64 1.39
CA ILE A 39 8.33 -20.94 1.34
C ILE A 39 8.63 -21.44 2.75
N ALA A 40 9.20 -20.60 3.61
CA ALA A 40 9.59 -20.96 4.96
C ALA A 40 8.37 -21.37 5.80
N TRP A 41 7.32 -20.57 5.79
CA TRP A 41 6.10 -20.88 6.54
C TRP A 41 5.37 -22.11 5.98
N CYS A 42 5.28 -22.27 4.66
CA CYS A 42 4.67 -23.49 4.08
C CYS A 42 5.48 -24.74 4.40
N TYR A 43 6.81 -24.64 4.47
CA TYR A 43 7.66 -25.77 4.84
C TYR A 43 7.49 -26.17 6.31
N ASP A 44 7.36 -25.18 7.21
CA ASP A 44 7.40 -25.40 8.67
C ASP A 44 6.02 -25.58 9.32
N ILE A 45 4.95 -25.06 8.71
CA ILE A 45 3.57 -25.15 9.23
C ILE A 45 2.76 -26.09 8.33
N PRO A 46 2.45 -27.33 8.75
CA PRO A 46 1.67 -28.29 7.96
C PRO A 46 0.26 -27.79 7.66
N GLY A 47 -0.19 -27.92 6.41
CA GLY A 47 -1.53 -27.51 5.96
C GLY A 47 -1.73 -26.00 5.74
N LEU A 48 -0.70 -25.17 5.92
CA LEU A 48 -0.78 -23.73 5.75
C LEU A 48 -1.24 -23.33 4.33
N GLN A 49 -2.11 -22.33 4.23
CA GLN A 49 -2.66 -21.84 2.96
C GLN A 49 -2.27 -20.37 2.80
N VAL A 50 -1.24 -20.13 2.01
CA VAL A 50 -0.72 -18.80 1.69
C VAL A 50 -1.32 -18.33 0.38
N TYR A 51 -1.87 -17.12 0.34
CA TYR A 51 -2.40 -16.51 -0.86
C TYR A 51 -1.60 -15.26 -1.20
N LEU A 52 -0.86 -15.33 -2.30
CA LEU A 52 -0.05 -14.24 -2.82
C LEU A 52 -0.77 -13.54 -3.98
N PHE A 53 -1.06 -12.26 -3.81
CA PHE A 53 -1.76 -11.44 -4.79
C PHE A 53 -0.87 -10.36 -5.40
N ARG A 54 -1.05 -10.13 -6.70
CA ARG A 54 -0.86 -8.83 -7.35
C ARG A 54 -2.13 -8.45 -8.10
N ARG A 55 -2.24 -7.21 -8.54
CA ARG A 55 -3.41 -6.71 -9.27
C ARG A 55 -3.66 -7.51 -10.55
N GLU A 56 -2.63 -7.60 -11.39
CA GLU A 56 -2.65 -8.32 -12.66
C GLU A 56 -1.85 -9.63 -12.56
N PHE A 57 -2.40 -10.73 -13.08
CA PHE A 57 -1.71 -12.02 -13.07
C PHE A 57 -0.37 -12.03 -13.81
N PRO A 58 -0.25 -11.43 -15.02
CA PRO A 58 1.03 -11.37 -15.72
C PRO A 58 2.15 -10.75 -14.88
N ASP A 59 1.86 -9.72 -14.09
CA ASP A 59 2.84 -9.07 -13.22
C ASP A 59 3.25 -9.98 -12.06
N LEU A 60 2.29 -10.73 -11.50
CA LEU A 60 2.60 -11.76 -10.50
C LEU A 60 3.54 -12.80 -11.08
N TYR A 61 3.22 -13.32 -12.26
CA TYR A 61 3.98 -14.38 -12.87
C TYR A 61 5.42 -13.93 -13.17
N LYS A 62 5.59 -12.74 -13.78
CA LYS A 62 6.91 -12.15 -14.05
C LYS A 62 7.72 -11.90 -12.78
N ASN A 63 7.11 -11.36 -11.73
CA ASN A 63 7.83 -10.97 -10.51
C ASN A 63 8.16 -12.15 -9.58
N HIS A 64 7.29 -13.16 -9.52
CA HIS A 64 7.40 -14.23 -8.53
C HIS A 64 7.68 -15.62 -9.10
N VAL A 65 7.41 -15.87 -10.38
CA VAL A 65 7.59 -17.19 -11.00
C VAL A 65 8.78 -17.20 -11.96
N GLU A 66 8.92 -16.17 -12.80
CA GLU A 66 10.01 -16.09 -13.76
C GLU A 66 11.34 -15.61 -13.14
N GLY A 67 12.43 -15.84 -13.86
CA GLY A 67 13.74 -15.33 -13.52
C GLY A 67 14.53 -16.15 -12.49
N PRO A 68 15.80 -15.78 -12.26
CA PRO A 68 16.74 -16.54 -11.42
C PRO A 68 16.36 -16.54 -9.93
N SER A 69 15.54 -15.60 -9.49
CA SER A 69 15.04 -15.49 -8.12
C SER A 69 13.55 -15.88 -7.99
N GLY A 70 12.94 -16.44 -9.04
CA GLY A 70 11.54 -16.88 -9.01
C GLY A 70 11.34 -18.17 -8.21
N TYR A 71 10.09 -18.49 -7.88
CA TYR A 71 9.73 -19.70 -7.13
C TYR A 71 10.33 -21.00 -7.70
N PRO A 72 10.29 -21.29 -9.02
CA PRO A 72 10.89 -22.50 -9.58
C PRO A 72 12.39 -22.60 -9.27
N ALA A 73 13.13 -21.49 -9.39
CA ALA A 73 14.57 -21.46 -9.12
C ALA A 73 14.87 -21.66 -7.63
N MET A 74 14.16 -20.94 -6.75
CA MET A 74 14.32 -21.06 -5.29
C MET A 74 13.93 -22.44 -4.76
N LEU A 75 12.99 -23.11 -5.43
CA LEU A 75 12.45 -24.41 -5.00
C LEU A 75 13.06 -25.61 -5.73
N ALA A 76 13.98 -25.41 -6.67
CA ALA A 76 14.50 -26.46 -7.55
C ALA A 76 14.94 -27.73 -6.80
N ARG A 77 15.73 -27.58 -5.72
CA ARG A 77 16.19 -28.70 -4.88
C ARG A 77 15.04 -29.42 -4.17
N TYR A 78 14.01 -28.69 -3.74
CA TYR A 78 12.84 -29.27 -3.08
C TYR A 78 11.89 -29.96 -4.07
N ILE A 79 11.84 -29.47 -5.31
CA ILE A 79 11.10 -30.09 -6.41
C ILE A 79 11.77 -31.41 -6.80
N GLU A 80 13.09 -31.40 -6.99
CA GLU A 80 13.88 -32.61 -7.29
C GLU A 80 13.75 -33.65 -6.18
N ALA A 81 13.76 -33.23 -4.91
CA ALA A 81 13.53 -34.10 -3.77
C ALA A 81 12.06 -34.56 -3.60
N GLY A 82 11.15 -34.16 -4.48
CA GLY A 82 9.72 -34.50 -4.43
C GLY A 82 8.97 -33.89 -3.23
N LYS A 83 9.58 -32.94 -2.52
CA LYS A 83 9.03 -32.25 -1.35
C LYS A 83 8.10 -31.10 -1.74
N VAL A 84 8.26 -30.57 -2.95
CA VAL A 84 7.43 -29.51 -3.51
C VAL A 84 6.95 -29.93 -4.89
N ARG A 85 5.68 -29.66 -5.19
CA ARG A 85 5.02 -30.01 -6.44
C ARG A 85 4.23 -28.80 -6.95
N PRO A 86 4.84 -27.97 -7.82
CA PRO A 86 4.13 -26.90 -8.49
C PRO A 86 3.04 -27.44 -9.42
N ASN A 87 1.92 -26.74 -9.47
CA ASN A 87 0.82 -26.95 -10.40
C ASN A 87 0.52 -25.62 -11.08
N TRP A 88 1.20 -25.38 -12.20
CA TRP A 88 1.10 -24.11 -12.94
C TRP A 88 -0.26 -23.89 -13.59
N SER A 89 -0.98 -24.95 -13.98
CA SER A 89 -2.34 -24.79 -14.53
C SER A 89 -3.34 -24.33 -13.48
N LYS A 90 -3.09 -24.63 -12.21
CA LYS A 90 -3.89 -24.14 -11.07
C LYS A 90 -3.25 -22.95 -10.35
N ASN A 91 -2.12 -22.43 -10.83
CA ASN A 91 -1.38 -21.34 -10.19
C ASN A 91 -1.07 -21.63 -8.70
N GLN A 92 -0.61 -22.84 -8.39
CA GLN A 92 -0.37 -23.30 -7.02
C GLN A 92 1.00 -23.95 -6.87
N ILE A 93 1.60 -23.83 -5.69
CA ILE A 93 2.82 -24.54 -5.30
C ILE A 93 2.48 -25.35 -4.05
N GLY A 94 2.40 -26.69 -4.20
CA GLY A 94 2.07 -27.59 -3.10
C GLY A 94 3.31 -28.16 -2.41
N PHE A 95 3.24 -28.31 -1.09
CA PHE A 95 4.29 -28.90 -0.25
C PHE A 95 3.85 -30.29 0.25
N TRP A 96 4.83 -31.13 0.58
CA TRP A 96 4.63 -32.51 1.05
C TRP A 96 3.77 -32.62 2.32
N ASN A 97 3.69 -31.56 3.13
CA ASN A 97 2.94 -31.48 4.38
C ASN A 97 1.51 -30.93 4.22
N GLY A 98 1.02 -30.80 2.97
CA GLY A 98 -0.31 -30.28 2.66
C GLY A 98 -0.40 -28.76 2.53
N SER A 99 0.67 -28.03 2.84
CA SER A 99 0.73 -26.58 2.69
C SER A 99 0.77 -26.16 1.23
N LYS A 100 0.23 -24.97 0.93
CA LYS A 100 0.17 -24.44 -0.43
C LYS A 100 0.39 -22.95 -0.46
N ILE A 101 1.10 -22.52 -1.51
CA ILE A 101 1.14 -21.13 -1.97
C ILE A 101 0.21 -21.02 -3.18
N HIS A 102 -0.83 -20.22 -3.07
CA HIS A 102 -1.75 -19.87 -4.15
C HIS A 102 -1.30 -18.57 -4.79
N LEU A 103 -1.09 -18.58 -6.10
CA LEU A 103 -0.68 -17.43 -6.89
C LEU A 103 -1.93 -16.80 -7.50
N CYS A 104 -2.34 -15.66 -6.95
CA CYS A 104 -3.66 -15.08 -7.12
C CYS A 104 -3.62 -13.68 -7.71
N HIS A 105 -4.74 -13.23 -8.28
CA HIS A 105 -4.90 -11.86 -8.76
C HIS A 105 -6.36 -11.42 -8.66
N CYS A 106 -6.56 -10.10 -8.61
CA CYS A 106 -7.87 -9.47 -8.75
C CYS A 106 -7.70 -8.21 -9.60
N LYS A 107 -7.96 -8.32 -10.89
CA LYS A 107 -7.85 -7.21 -11.84
C LYS A 107 -8.94 -6.17 -11.60
N ASN A 108 -10.16 -6.66 -11.40
CA ASN A 108 -11.35 -5.84 -11.17
C ASN A 108 -11.82 -6.01 -9.72
N GLU A 109 -12.57 -5.03 -9.21
CA GLU A 109 -13.14 -5.10 -7.86
C GLU A 109 -13.97 -6.35 -7.61
N LYS A 110 -14.79 -6.76 -8.58
CA LYS A 110 -15.64 -7.95 -8.46
C LYS A 110 -14.88 -9.27 -8.30
N ASP A 111 -13.60 -9.31 -8.70
CA ASP A 111 -12.82 -10.55 -8.69
C ASP A 111 -12.58 -11.04 -7.24
N VAL A 112 -12.65 -10.13 -6.24
CA VAL A 112 -12.54 -10.49 -4.82
C VAL A 112 -13.66 -11.44 -4.38
N TYR A 113 -14.84 -11.38 -5.02
CA TYR A 113 -15.96 -12.25 -4.68
C TYR A 113 -15.70 -13.72 -5.02
N GLY A 114 -14.76 -14.01 -5.93
CA GLY A 114 -14.28 -15.37 -6.16
C GLY A 114 -13.63 -16.02 -4.93
N TYR A 115 -13.27 -15.21 -3.93
CA TYR A 115 -12.65 -15.67 -2.67
C TYR A 115 -13.63 -15.68 -1.50
N GLN A 116 -14.95 -15.55 -1.73
CA GLN A 116 -15.95 -15.51 -0.66
C GLN A 116 -15.84 -16.70 0.31
N GLY A 117 -15.58 -17.90 -0.22
CA GLY A 117 -15.39 -19.14 0.53
C GLY A 117 -13.93 -19.48 0.86
N ALA A 118 -12.96 -18.67 0.44
CA ALA A 118 -11.55 -18.95 0.67
C ALA A 118 -11.22 -18.93 2.17
N GLU A 119 -10.36 -19.85 2.59
CA GLU A 119 -9.74 -19.88 3.90
C GLU A 119 -8.27 -19.48 3.74
N ILE A 120 -7.96 -18.25 4.11
CA ILE A 120 -6.65 -17.66 3.91
C ILE A 120 -5.92 -17.62 5.26
N HIS A 121 -4.90 -18.46 5.42
CA HIS A 121 -4.08 -18.47 6.64
C HIS A 121 -3.05 -17.33 6.61
N VAL A 122 -2.50 -17.06 5.43
CA VAL A 122 -1.60 -15.94 5.18
C VAL A 122 -2.04 -15.20 3.93
N LEU A 123 -2.35 -13.92 4.06
CA LEU A 123 -2.60 -13.03 2.93
C LEU A 123 -1.33 -12.25 2.62
N MET A 124 -0.88 -12.32 1.37
CA MET A 124 0.23 -11.51 0.88
C MET A 124 -0.27 -10.65 -0.27
N ILE A 125 -0.17 -9.32 -0.15
CA ILE A 125 -0.49 -8.40 -1.25
C ILE A 125 0.76 -7.62 -1.62
N ASP A 126 1.25 -7.88 -2.81
CA ASP A 126 2.36 -7.17 -3.41
C ASP A 126 1.81 -6.00 -4.25
N GLU A 127 2.49 -4.86 -4.19
CA GLU A 127 2.04 -3.55 -4.66
C GLU A 127 0.67 -3.11 -4.11
N LEU A 128 0.51 -3.09 -2.78
CA LEU A 128 -0.76 -2.75 -2.12
C LEU A 128 -1.35 -1.41 -2.58
N THR A 129 -0.50 -0.45 -2.93
CA THR A 129 -0.90 0.86 -3.45
C THR A 129 -1.57 0.83 -4.83
N GLN A 130 -1.58 -0.31 -5.51
CA GLN A 130 -2.37 -0.53 -6.74
C GLN A 130 -3.81 -1.00 -6.45
N TRP A 131 -4.18 -1.16 -5.17
CA TRP A 131 -5.47 -1.69 -4.76
C TRP A 131 -6.36 -0.63 -4.14
N LEU A 132 -7.67 -0.82 -4.28
CA LEU A 132 -8.67 -0.06 -3.54
C LEU A 132 -8.80 -0.61 -2.12
N ALA A 133 -9.06 0.27 -1.15
CA ALA A 133 -9.26 -0.11 0.25
C ALA A 133 -10.39 -1.15 0.43
N THR A 134 -11.44 -1.08 -0.39
CA THR A 134 -12.57 -2.01 -0.38
C THR A 134 -12.14 -3.44 -0.67
N MET A 135 -11.26 -3.63 -1.66
CA MET A 135 -10.74 -4.94 -2.04
C MET A 135 -9.82 -5.51 -0.98
N TYR A 136 -8.90 -4.68 -0.45
CA TYR A 136 -8.03 -5.09 0.66
C TYR A 136 -8.86 -5.56 1.86
N ARG A 137 -9.84 -4.75 2.28
CA ARG A 137 -10.70 -5.06 3.43
C ARG A 137 -11.52 -6.33 3.21
N TYR A 138 -12.00 -6.57 1.98
CA TYR A 138 -12.72 -7.80 1.63
C TYR A 138 -11.82 -9.04 1.80
N LEU A 139 -10.62 -9.02 1.20
CA LEU A 139 -9.65 -10.12 1.29
C LEU A 139 -9.16 -10.33 2.73
N ARG A 140 -8.84 -9.25 3.45
CA ARG A 140 -8.53 -9.30 4.89
C ARG A 140 -9.64 -9.99 5.69
N GLY A 141 -10.90 -9.72 5.36
CA GLY A 141 -12.04 -10.38 5.99
C GLY A 141 -12.12 -11.89 5.75
N ARG A 142 -11.30 -12.47 4.86
CA ARG A 142 -11.17 -13.93 4.63
C ARG A 142 -10.00 -14.55 5.40
N VAL A 143 -9.17 -13.72 6.06
CA VAL A 143 -7.99 -14.16 6.80
C VAL A 143 -8.41 -14.77 8.13
N ARG A 144 -8.19 -16.08 8.29
CA ARG A 144 -8.61 -16.86 9.47
C ARG A 144 -7.83 -18.18 9.55
N LEU A 145 -7.71 -18.76 10.74
CA LEU A 145 -7.02 -20.05 10.96
C LEU A 145 -7.87 -21.30 10.69
N GLY A 146 -9.20 -21.20 10.80
CA GLY A 146 -10.07 -22.38 10.69
C GLY A 146 -9.63 -23.50 11.64
N GLY A 147 -9.42 -24.70 11.08
CA GLY A 147 -8.95 -25.89 11.81
C GLY A 147 -7.44 -26.10 11.78
N LEU A 148 -6.65 -25.12 11.32
CA LEU A 148 -5.19 -25.25 11.21
C LEU A 148 -4.52 -25.31 12.58
N ASN A 149 -3.72 -26.34 12.81
CA ASN A 149 -2.87 -26.45 14.01
C ASN A 149 -1.56 -25.70 13.80
N ILE A 150 -1.40 -24.56 14.47
CA ILE A 150 -0.18 -23.76 14.43
C ILE A 150 0.89 -24.35 15.38
N PRO A 151 2.14 -24.59 14.93
CA PRO A 151 3.24 -24.97 15.81
C PRO A 151 3.46 -23.95 16.93
N LYS A 152 3.87 -24.42 18.12
CA LYS A 152 4.00 -23.57 19.31
C LYS A 152 4.87 -22.34 19.12
N HIS A 153 5.95 -22.44 18.35
CA HIS A 153 6.86 -21.31 18.09
C HIS A 153 6.27 -20.24 17.14
N TYR A 154 5.13 -20.51 16.51
CA TYR A 154 4.35 -19.54 15.73
C TYR A 154 3.04 -19.14 16.38
N GLN A 155 2.82 -19.54 17.64
CA GLN A 155 1.61 -19.22 18.37
C GLN A 155 1.40 -17.69 18.41
N ASP A 156 0.17 -17.26 18.21
CA ASP A 156 -0.26 -15.85 18.13
C ASP A 156 0.31 -15.02 16.97
N LEU A 157 1.15 -15.61 16.10
CA LEU A 157 1.68 -14.93 14.91
C LEU A 157 0.78 -15.09 13.67
N PHE A 158 -0.16 -16.03 13.72
CA PHE A 158 -1.11 -16.34 12.64
C PHE A 158 -2.55 -16.24 13.14
N PRO A 159 -3.53 -15.91 12.28
CA PRO A 159 -3.39 -15.72 10.84
C PRO A 159 -2.69 -14.38 10.52
N ARG A 160 -2.04 -14.29 9.36
CA ARG A 160 -1.05 -13.24 9.09
C ARG A 160 -1.29 -12.53 7.76
N ILE A 161 -0.96 -11.23 7.72
CA ILE A 161 -0.97 -10.42 6.51
C ILE A 161 0.41 -9.78 6.33
N LEU A 162 0.99 -9.94 5.15
CA LEU A 162 2.24 -9.31 4.74
C LEU A 162 1.98 -8.52 3.45
N ASN A 163 2.03 -7.21 3.54
CA ASN A 163 1.85 -6.30 2.41
C ASN A 163 3.19 -5.71 1.98
N GLY A 164 3.32 -5.47 0.68
CA GLY A 164 4.45 -4.80 0.06
C GLY A 164 3.93 -3.63 -0.76
N ALA A 165 4.53 -2.45 -0.61
CA ALA A 165 4.10 -1.27 -1.36
C ALA A 165 5.22 -0.27 -1.58
N ASN A 166 5.02 0.55 -2.61
CA ASN A 166 5.74 1.78 -2.89
C ASN A 166 4.75 2.96 -2.86
N PRO A 167 5.16 4.16 -2.41
CA PRO A 167 4.31 5.33 -2.48
C PRO A 167 3.85 5.63 -3.91
N GLY A 168 2.55 5.91 -4.06
CA GLY A 168 1.92 6.28 -5.34
C GLY A 168 0.71 5.42 -5.63
N GLY A 169 0.19 5.47 -6.87
CA GLY A 169 -0.94 4.65 -7.30
C GLY A 169 -2.29 5.01 -6.66
N ILE A 170 -3.35 4.34 -7.12
CA ILE A 170 -4.73 4.63 -6.71
C ILE A 170 -5.00 4.40 -5.21
N GLY A 171 -4.17 3.56 -4.58
CA GLY A 171 -4.27 3.18 -3.20
C GLY A 171 -3.43 4.04 -2.25
N HIS A 172 -2.64 4.99 -2.77
CA HIS A 172 -1.69 5.79 -1.98
C HIS A 172 -2.31 6.30 -0.67
N ASN A 173 -3.38 7.08 -0.79
CA ASN A 173 -3.97 7.83 0.32
C ASN A 173 -4.46 6.91 1.45
N TRP A 174 -5.11 5.79 1.10
CA TRP A 174 -5.62 4.90 2.14
C TRP A 174 -4.52 4.03 2.74
N VAL A 175 -3.50 3.63 1.96
CA VAL A 175 -2.35 2.88 2.51
C VAL A 175 -1.56 3.77 3.47
N LYS A 176 -1.32 5.03 3.09
CA LYS A 176 -0.70 6.05 3.95
C LYS A 176 -1.47 6.21 5.26
N ALA A 177 -2.77 6.46 5.17
CA ALA A 177 -3.62 6.63 6.34
C ALA A 177 -3.67 5.36 7.22
N ASP A 178 -3.77 4.18 6.63
CA ASP A 178 -3.95 2.93 7.38
C ASP A 178 -2.64 2.41 7.99
N PHE A 179 -1.46 2.69 7.41
CA PHE A 179 -0.18 2.09 7.85
C PHE A 179 0.91 3.09 8.26
N ILE A 180 0.95 4.28 7.66
CA ILE A 180 2.04 5.26 7.85
C ILE A 180 1.63 6.32 8.87
N ASP A 181 0.47 6.95 8.67
CA ASP A 181 0.02 8.07 9.51
C ASP A 181 -0.45 7.62 10.91
N ILE A 182 -0.56 6.32 11.17
CA ILE A 182 -0.94 5.76 12.47
C ILE A 182 0.15 5.95 13.55
N GLY A 183 1.40 6.17 13.14
CA GLY A 183 2.51 6.43 14.07
C GLY A 183 3.89 6.27 13.43
N PRO A 184 4.96 6.46 14.21
CA PRO A 184 6.32 6.33 13.71
C PRO A 184 6.58 4.95 13.08
N PRO A 185 7.48 4.84 12.08
CA PRO A 185 7.87 3.55 11.54
C PRO A 185 8.29 2.55 12.64
N GLU A 186 8.09 1.26 12.37
CA GLU A 186 8.38 0.12 13.25
C GLU A 186 7.51 0.03 14.52
N SER A 187 6.76 1.08 14.86
CA SER A 187 5.80 1.03 15.96
C SER A 187 4.63 0.09 15.64
N LYS A 188 4.17 -0.64 16.65
CA LYS A 188 3.09 -1.61 16.54
C LYS A 188 1.81 -1.05 17.13
N HIS A 189 0.73 -1.13 16.37
CA HIS A 189 -0.57 -0.56 16.72
C HIS A 189 -1.62 -1.65 16.79
N ARG A 190 -2.22 -1.86 17.96
CA ARG A 190 -3.39 -2.74 18.09
C ARG A 190 -4.59 -2.01 17.52
N MET A 191 -5.06 -2.43 16.34
CA MET A 191 -6.19 -1.76 15.70
C MET A 191 -7.50 -2.02 16.48
N PRO A 192 -8.47 -1.07 16.45
CA PRO A 192 -9.79 -1.29 17.03
C PRO A 192 -10.48 -2.53 16.43
N LYS A 193 -11.34 -3.20 17.21
CA LYS A 193 -12.13 -4.35 16.72
C LYS A 193 -12.94 -4.03 15.47
N LYS A 194 -13.51 -2.82 15.39
CA LYS A 194 -14.25 -2.31 14.22
C LYS A 194 -13.41 -2.21 12.93
N GLU A 195 -12.08 -2.21 13.07
CA GLU A 195 -11.12 -2.13 11.97
C GLU A 195 -10.33 -3.43 11.75
N GLY A 196 -10.72 -4.52 12.43
CA GLY A 196 -10.17 -5.86 12.25
C GLY A 196 -9.35 -6.38 13.43
N GLY A 197 -8.96 -5.54 14.40
CA GLY A 197 -8.30 -6.00 15.64
C GLY A 197 -6.84 -6.48 15.50
N MET A 198 -6.28 -6.45 14.29
CA MET A 198 -4.95 -6.98 14.00
C MET A 198 -3.85 -6.10 14.62
N LEU A 199 -2.65 -6.68 14.81
CA LEU A 199 -1.48 -5.93 15.26
C LEU A 199 -0.80 -5.36 14.02
N ARG A 200 -1.04 -4.08 13.76
CA ARG A 200 -0.55 -3.41 12.56
C ARG A 200 0.84 -2.84 12.76
N GLN A 201 1.70 -2.99 11.77
CA GLN A 201 3.03 -2.41 11.78
C GLN A 201 3.44 -1.97 10.38
N TYR A 202 4.16 -0.86 10.29
CA TYR A 202 4.87 -0.45 9.08
C TYR A 202 6.38 -0.59 9.30
N ILE A 203 7.08 -1.31 8.42
CA ILE A 203 8.53 -1.40 8.40
C ILE A 203 9.03 -0.82 7.07
N PRO A 204 9.79 0.28 7.10
CA PRO A 204 10.36 0.87 5.89
C PRO A 204 11.30 -0.10 5.18
N ALA A 205 11.15 -0.19 3.87
CA ALA A 205 12.09 -0.87 2.98
C ALA A 205 12.82 0.18 2.14
N LYS A 206 14.14 0.24 2.23
CA LYS A 206 14.99 1.15 1.45
C LYS A 206 15.90 0.39 0.50
N LEU A 207 16.48 1.07 -0.48
CA LEU A 207 17.42 0.45 -1.42
C LEU A 207 18.66 -0.08 -0.70
N GLU A 208 19.13 0.65 0.31
CA GLU A 208 20.29 0.31 1.14
C GLU A 208 20.08 -0.95 1.97
N ASP A 209 18.83 -1.33 2.24
CA ASP A 209 18.48 -2.57 2.94
C ASP A 209 18.68 -3.81 2.05
N ASN A 210 19.03 -3.63 0.77
CA ASN A 210 19.28 -4.70 -0.19
C ASN A 210 20.68 -4.56 -0.83
N PRO A 211 21.76 -4.84 -0.08
CA PRO A 211 23.13 -4.71 -0.58
C PRO A 211 23.40 -5.58 -1.82
N THR A 212 22.75 -6.74 -1.94
CA THR A 212 22.88 -7.60 -3.13
C THR A 212 22.45 -6.90 -4.43
N LEU A 213 21.44 -6.02 -4.38
CA LEU A 213 21.04 -5.25 -5.57
C LEU A 213 22.08 -4.17 -5.89
N VAL A 214 22.58 -3.48 -4.86
CA VAL A 214 23.61 -2.44 -5.01
C VAL A 214 24.93 -3.03 -5.53
N GLU A 215 25.32 -4.23 -5.07
CA GLU A 215 26.52 -4.92 -5.51
C GLU A 215 26.41 -5.44 -6.95
N ASN A 216 25.28 -6.07 -7.30
CA ASN A 216 25.08 -6.64 -8.63
C ASN A 216 24.76 -5.58 -9.69
N ASP A 217 24.18 -4.45 -9.28
CA ASP A 217 23.71 -3.40 -10.17
C ASP A 217 23.93 -1.99 -9.56
N PRO A 218 25.21 -1.54 -9.45
CA PRO A 218 25.56 -0.29 -8.77
C PRO A 218 24.89 0.96 -9.35
N ASP A 219 24.59 0.94 -10.66
CA ASP A 219 23.97 2.06 -11.35
C ASP A 219 22.43 2.09 -11.24
N TYR A 220 21.82 1.16 -10.50
CA TYR A 220 20.37 1.11 -10.31
C TYR A 220 19.82 2.38 -9.64
N GLU A 221 20.57 2.93 -8.69
CA GLU A 221 20.22 4.19 -8.03
C GLU A 221 20.10 5.34 -9.04
N TYR A 222 21.07 5.50 -9.93
CA TYR A 222 21.04 6.56 -10.95
C TYR A 222 19.86 6.43 -11.91
N ARG A 223 19.38 5.21 -12.16
CA ARG A 223 18.14 5.00 -12.94
C ARG A 223 16.90 5.44 -12.18
N LEU A 224 16.87 5.28 -10.85
CA LEU A 224 15.79 5.83 -10.03
C LEU A 224 15.83 7.36 -9.98
N GLU A 225 17.02 7.96 -9.93
CA GLU A 225 17.19 9.42 -10.01
C GLU A 225 16.75 9.98 -11.37
N GLY A 226 16.86 9.18 -12.43
CA GLY A 226 16.45 9.53 -13.80
C GLY A 226 14.94 9.43 -14.10
N LEU A 227 14.07 9.22 -13.09
CA LEU A 227 12.62 9.04 -13.29
C LEU A 227 11.87 10.33 -13.73
N GLY A 228 12.58 11.45 -13.85
CA GLY A 228 12.11 12.66 -14.52
C GLY A 228 11.29 13.62 -13.66
N SER A 229 10.66 13.16 -12.56
CA SER A 229 10.02 14.06 -11.59
C SER A 229 10.62 13.90 -10.20
N ALA A 230 10.88 15.01 -9.51
CA ALA A 230 11.46 15.02 -8.17
C ALA A 230 10.58 14.26 -7.17
N GLU A 231 9.25 14.30 -7.33
CA GLU A 231 8.30 13.57 -6.50
C GLU A 231 8.38 12.06 -6.72
N LEU A 232 8.45 11.61 -7.98
CA LEU A 232 8.59 10.19 -8.28
C LEU A 232 9.94 9.65 -7.82
N VAL A 233 11.00 10.46 -7.91
CA VAL A 233 12.32 10.13 -7.34
C VAL A 233 12.20 10.00 -5.82
N ARG A 234 11.60 10.97 -5.11
CA ARG A 234 11.40 10.87 -3.65
C ARG A 234 10.60 9.62 -3.25
N ALA A 235 9.52 9.31 -3.96
CA ALA A 235 8.73 8.11 -3.71
C ALA A 235 9.52 6.82 -3.96
N MET A 236 10.15 6.69 -5.13
CA MET A 236 10.77 5.43 -5.56
C MET A 236 12.17 5.23 -4.98
N ARG A 237 12.94 6.28 -4.75
CA ARG A 237 14.29 6.19 -4.19
C ARG A 237 14.32 6.28 -2.68
N MET A 238 13.57 7.22 -2.10
CA MET A 238 13.59 7.50 -0.66
C MET A 238 12.45 6.81 0.10
N GLY A 239 11.42 6.31 -0.60
CA GLY A 239 10.23 5.76 0.03
C GLY A 239 9.37 6.82 0.72
N ASP A 240 9.43 8.06 0.24
CA ASP A 240 8.68 9.19 0.80
C ASP A 240 7.17 9.02 0.54
N TRP A 241 6.39 8.93 1.63
CA TRP A 241 4.94 8.82 1.58
C TRP A 241 4.23 10.17 1.56
N ASP A 242 4.92 11.29 1.80
CA ASP A 242 4.37 12.64 1.74
C ASP A 242 4.47 13.25 0.32
N ILE A 243 4.46 12.39 -0.70
CA ILE A 243 4.30 12.80 -2.09
C ILE A 243 2.84 13.07 -2.42
N VAL A 244 2.59 14.04 -3.29
CA VAL A 244 1.25 14.30 -3.81
C VAL A 244 0.94 13.24 -4.86
N ALA A 245 0.12 12.25 -4.49
CA ALA A 245 -0.18 11.10 -5.33
C ALA A 245 -1.57 11.19 -5.97
N GLY A 246 -1.65 11.83 -7.13
CA GLY A 246 -2.73 11.67 -8.11
C GLY A 246 -4.15 12.02 -7.65
N GLY A 247 -4.50 13.29 -7.83
CA GLY A 247 -5.80 13.94 -7.71
C GLY A 247 -6.01 14.89 -8.89
N MET A 248 -7.27 15.25 -9.17
CA MET A 248 -7.68 16.00 -10.37
C MET A 248 -6.94 17.34 -10.56
N PHE A 249 -6.37 17.89 -9.48
CA PHE A 249 -5.65 19.17 -9.49
C PHE A 249 -4.15 19.03 -9.19
N ASP A 250 -3.60 17.83 -9.12
CA ASP A 250 -2.28 17.61 -8.51
C ASP A 250 -1.11 18.14 -9.34
N ASP A 251 -1.22 18.12 -10.68
CA ASP A 251 -0.24 18.68 -11.60
C ASP A 251 -0.37 20.20 -11.76
N VAL A 252 -1.47 20.78 -11.26
CA VAL A 252 -1.76 22.21 -11.33
C VAL A 252 -1.80 22.89 -9.96
N TRP A 253 -1.78 22.15 -8.84
CA TRP A 253 -1.87 22.71 -7.48
C TRP A 253 -0.51 23.09 -6.94
N ASN A 254 -0.30 24.39 -6.74
CA ASN A 254 0.85 24.96 -6.05
C ASN A 254 0.38 25.71 -4.79
N ARG A 255 0.83 25.28 -3.61
CA ARG A 255 0.45 25.91 -2.33
C ARG A 255 0.79 27.41 -2.28
N ASP A 256 1.97 27.79 -2.78
CA ASP A 256 2.44 29.18 -2.77
C ASP A 256 1.64 30.10 -3.71
N LYS A 257 0.80 29.51 -4.59
CA LYS A 257 -0.06 30.25 -5.53
C LYS A 257 -1.54 30.15 -5.21
N HIS A 258 -2.01 29.01 -4.72
CA HIS A 258 -3.44 28.72 -4.53
C HIS A 258 -3.90 28.77 -3.08
N VAL A 259 -2.97 28.89 -2.13
CA VAL A 259 -3.29 29.25 -0.74
C VAL A 259 -2.79 30.67 -0.53
N ILE A 260 -3.71 31.56 -0.24
CA ILE A 260 -3.43 32.98 -0.02
C ILE A 260 -3.93 33.40 1.36
N ASP A 261 -3.37 34.50 1.86
CA ASP A 261 -3.83 35.07 3.12
C ASP A 261 -5.30 35.50 3.03
N PRO A 262 -6.08 35.33 4.11
CA PRO A 262 -7.46 35.77 4.13
C PRO A 262 -7.57 37.28 3.89
N PHE A 263 -8.51 37.68 3.05
CA PHE A 263 -8.83 39.08 2.78
C PHE A 263 -10.34 39.34 2.89
N PRO A 264 -10.77 40.59 3.14
CA PRO A 264 -12.18 40.94 3.09
C PRO A 264 -12.76 40.74 1.69
N ILE A 265 -13.68 39.80 1.54
CA ILE A 265 -14.34 39.55 0.26
C ILE A 265 -15.18 40.77 -0.14
N PRO A 266 -14.96 41.39 -1.32
CA PRO A 266 -15.77 42.51 -1.77
C PRO A 266 -17.25 42.16 -1.81
N SER A 267 -18.11 43.08 -1.36
CA SER A 267 -19.56 42.85 -1.24
C SER A 267 -20.27 42.64 -2.58
N SER A 268 -19.63 42.99 -3.69
CA SER A 268 -20.17 42.77 -5.04
C SER A 268 -19.92 41.35 -5.56
N TRP A 269 -19.00 40.59 -4.95
CA TRP A 269 -18.66 39.24 -5.40
C TRP A 269 -19.81 38.26 -5.11
N ARG A 270 -20.05 37.32 -6.05
CA ARG A 270 -21.07 36.29 -5.86
C ARG A 270 -20.55 35.24 -4.89
N ILE A 271 -21.36 34.89 -3.89
CA ILE A 271 -21.08 33.76 -3.00
C ILE A 271 -21.99 32.59 -3.35
N ASP A 272 -21.39 31.42 -3.59
CA ASP A 272 -22.08 30.17 -3.88
C ASP A 272 -21.62 29.04 -2.94
N ARG A 273 -22.29 27.90 -2.98
CA ARG A 273 -21.97 26.74 -2.15
C ARG A 273 -21.98 25.44 -2.93
N SER A 274 -20.94 24.65 -2.74
CA SER A 274 -20.91 23.24 -3.12
C SER A 274 -21.28 22.38 -1.92
N PHE A 275 -22.10 21.36 -2.14
CA PHE A 275 -22.51 20.42 -1.10
C PHE A 275 -22.32 18.98 -1.58
N ASP A 276 -21.69 18.15 -0.75
CA ASP A 276 -21.53 16.72 -0.97
C ASP A 276 -22.20 15.93 0.17
N TRP A 277 -23.19 15.10 -0.20
CA TRP A 277 -23.90 14.22 0.73
C TRP A 277 -23.00 13.03 1.08
N GLY A 278 -22.39 13.08 2.25
CA GLY A 278 -21.68 11.93 2.82
C GLY A 278 -22.67 10.86 3.31
N SER A 279 -22.73 9.70 2.65
CA SER A 279 -23.63 8.59 3.02
C SER A 279 -23.11 7.69 4.14
N SER A 280 -21.78 7.64 4.34
CA SER A 280 -21.09 6.83 5.36
C SER A 280 -19.88 7.53 5.99
N LYS A 281 -19.67 8.79 5.65
CA LYS A 281 -18.59 9.69 6.07
C LYS A 281 -19.18 11.11 6.20
N PRO A 282 -18.49 12.07 6.85
CA PRO A 282 -19.02 13.42 7.02
C PRO A 282 -19.50 14.03 5.69
N PHE A 283 -20.62 14.75 5.73
CA PHE A 283 -20.99 15.65 4.63
C PHE A 283 -19.95 16.78 4.55
N SER A 284 -19.84 17.37 3.36
CA SER A 284 -18.93 18.50 3.11
C SER A 284 -19.69 19.66 2.50
N VAL A 285 -19.50 20.85 3.06
CA VAL A 285 -19.95 22.12 2.49
C VAL A 285 -18.73 22.98 2.20
N GLY A 286 -18.66 23.54 1.00
CA GLY A 286 -17.68 24.56 0.63
C GLY A 286 -18.40 25.83 0.20
N TRP A 287 -18.01 26.97 0.77
CA TRP A 287 -18.46 28.28 0.31
C TRP A 287 -17.41 28.89 -0.61
N TRP A 288 -17.86 29.44 -1.72
CA TRP A 288 -17.01 29.97 -2.78
C TRP A 288 -17.39 31.40 -3.10
N ALA A 289 -16.42 32.31 -3.15
CA ALA A 289 -16.59 33.66 -3.66
C ALA A 289 -16.05 33.74 -5.10
N GLU A 290 -16.82 34.31 -6.02
CA GLU A 290 -16.43 34.51 -7.42
C GLU A 290 -16.12 35.99 -7.70
N SER A 291 -14.89 36.26 -8.15
CA SER A 291 -14.47 37.62 -8.53
C SER A 291 -15.26 38.16 -9.72
N ASP A 292 -15.73 39.39 -9.60
CA ASP A 292 -16.32 40.17 -10.71
C ASP A 292 -15.29 41.08 -11.41
N GLY A 293 -14.03 41.11 -10.94
CA GLY A 293 -12.94 41.97 -11.39
C GLY A 293 -12.72 43.24 -10.56
N SER A 294 -13.59 43.52 -9.58
CA SER A 294 -13.39 44.61 -8.62
C SER A 294 -12.17 44.37 -7.71
N PRO A 295 -11.52 45.44 -7.22
CA PRO A 295 -10.32 45.31 -6.41
C PRO A 295 -10.58 44.69 -5.04
N VAL A 296 -9.61 43.89 -4.60
CA VAL A 296 -9.44 43.47 -3.22
C VAL A 296 -8.50 44.47 -2.54
N ILE A 297 -8.94 44.99 -1.40
CA ILE A 297 -8.13 45.86 -0.54
C ILE A 297 -7.63 45.03 0.65
N TRP A 298 -6.31 44.88 0.74
CA TRP A 298 -5.65 44.14 1.81
C TRP A 298 -5.58 44.96 3.11
N PRO A 299 -5.35 44.32 4.27
CA PRO A 299 -5.22 45.03 5.54
C PRO A 299 -4.13 46.12 5.56
N ASP A 300 -3.06 45.94 4.77
CA ASP A 300 -1.96 46.90 4.59
C ASP A 300 -2.27 48.01 3.57
N GLN A 301 -3.53 48.12 3.11
CA GLN A 301 -4.02 49.08 2.11
C GLN A 301 -3.49 48.85 0.69
N THR A 302 -2.82 47.73 0.42
CA THR A 302 -2.47 47.37 -0.95
C THR A 302 -3.70 46.90 -1.72
N GLU A 303 -3.71 47.17 -3.03
CA GLU A 303 -4.80 46.82 -3.93
C GLU A 303 -4.38 45.68 -4.86
N THR A 304 -5.22 44.67 -5.00
CA THR A 304 -5.01 43.55 -5.93
C THR A 304 -6.27 43.28 -6.73
N HIS A 305 -6.11 43.01 -8.03
CA HIS A 305 -7.21 42.61 -8.90
C HIS A 305 -7.10 41.14 -9.27
N TYR A 306 -8.23 40.45 -9.18
CA TYR A 306 -8.35 39.06 -9.65
C TYR A 306 -9.23 39.02 -10.90
N PRO A 307 -8.86 38.23 -11.93
CA PRO A 307 -9.70 38.07 -13.12
C PRO A 307 -11.15 37.70 -12.78
N ARG A 308 -12.08 38.16 -13.62
CA ARG A 308 -13.49 37.77 -13.49
C ARG A 308 -13.63 36.25 -13.61
N GLY A 309 -14.40 35.65 -12.71
CA GLY A 309 -14.63 34.20 -12.65
C GLY A 309 -13.62 33.42 -11.81
N THR A 310 -12.61 34.07 -11.21
CA THR A 310 -11.74 33.41 -10.23
C THR A 310 -12.54 33.02 -8.99
N LEU A 311 -12.45 31.76 -8.58
CA LEU A 311 -13.14 31.21 -7.42
C LEU A 311 -12.20 31.10 -6.22
N PHE A 312 -12.67 31.58 -5.07
CA PHE A 312 -11.98 31.49 -3.78
C PHE A 312 -12.81 30.65 -2.81
N ARG A 313 -12.23 29.62 -2.21
CA ARG A 313 -12.89 28.90 -1.11
C ARG A 313 -12.76 29.72 0.16
N ILE A 314 -13.87 30.25 0.66
CA ILE A 314 -13.87 31.21 1.78
C ILE A 314 -14.29 30.58 3.11
N ALA A 315 -14.96 29.43 3.06
CA ALA A 315 -15.32 28.67 4.24
C ALA A 315 -15.54 27.20 3.88
N GLU A 316 -15.40 26.35 4.88
CA GLU A 316 -15.70 24.93 4.77
C GLU A 316 -16.36 24.42 6.05
N TRP A 317 -17.26 23.45 5.89
CA TRP A 317 -17.88 22.77 7.00
C TRP A 317 -17.95 21.28 6.72
N TYR A 318 -17.39 20.50 7.64
CA TYR A 318 -17.46 19.05 7.66
C TYR A 318 -18.28 18.60 8.87
N GLY A 319 -19.25 17.71 8.68
CA GLY A 319 -20.12 17.27 9.76
C GLY A 319 -20.59 15.83 9.61
N TRP A 320 -20.76 15.14 10.73
CA TRP A 320 -21.24 13.76 10.81
C TRP A 320 -22.01 13.56 12.12
N ASN A 321 -23.04 12.70 12.10
CA ASN A 321 -23.88 12.39 13.26
C ASN A 321 -23.56 11.04 13.94
N GLY A 322 -22.50 10.34 13.50
CA GLY A 322 -22.10 9.03 14.05
C GLY A 322 -22.46 7.83 13.17
#